data_AF-A0A1F9B3S1-F1
#
_entry.id   AF-A0A1F9B3S1-F1
#
_cell.length_a   1.000
_cell.length_b   1.000
_cell.length_c   1.000
_cell.angle_alpha   90.00
_cell.angle_beta   90.00
_cell.angle_gamma   90.00
#
_symmetry.space_group_name_H-M   'P 1'
#
loop_
_entity.id
_entity.type
_entity.pdbx_description
1 polymer ?
#
loop_
_entity_poly.entity_id
_entity_poly.type
_entity_poly.pdbx_seq_one_letter_code
_entity_poly.pdbx_strand_id
1 'polypeptide(L)' 'MTKWKITPVSVSVHLKTDSPIFGECATRVSVDDEGAGAFIRLQQTHDSTEKGTISVEFEELVLIIQAAKELISKHSKE' A
#
# COMPACT_ATOMS: atom_id res chain seq x y z
N MET A 1 -5.85 -36.14 -7.71
CA MET A 1 -6.57 -34.84 -7.66
C MET A 1 -5.70 -33.83 -6.95
N THR A 2 -5.43 -32.69 -7.58
CA THR A 2 -4.65 -31.60 -6.98
C THR A 2 -5.51 -30.87 -5.93
N LYS A 3 -4.96 -30.63 -4.74
CA LYS A 3 -5.62 -29.86 -3.68
C LYS A 3 -5.12 -28.42 -3.73
N TRP A 4 -6.04 -27.47 -3.86
CA TRP A 4 -5.73 -26.04 -3.91
C TRP A 4 -5.96 -25.39 -2.54
N LYS A 5 -5.15 -24.39 -2.18
CA LYS A 5 -5.31 -23.55 -0.99
C LYS A 5 -5.48 -22.09 -1.41
N ILE A 6 -6.43 -21.39 -0.80
CA ILE A 6 -6.62 -19.95 -0.98
C ILE A 6 -5.95 -19.23 0.19
N THR A 7 -5.11 -18.24 -0.12
CA THR A 7 -4.48 -17.35 0.86
C THR A 7 -4.55 -15.93 0.33
N PRO A 8 -5.20 -14.98 1.03
CA PRO A 8 -5.16 -13.57 0.63
C PRO A 8 -3.74 -13.00 0.88
N VAL A 9 -3.19 -12.33 -0.13
CA VAL A 9 -1.84 -11.71 -0.07
C VAL A 9 -1.87 -10.18 -0.23
N SER A 10 -3.06 -9.60 -0.39
CA SER A 10 -3.24 -8.16 -0.57
C SER A 10 -4.56 -7.63 -0.03
N VAL A 11 -4.57 -6.38 0.38
CA VAL A 11 -5.76 -5.60 0.81
C VAL A 11 -5.80 -4.27 0.06
N SER A 12 -6.96 -3.60 0.07
CA SER A 12 -7.16 -2.28 -0.54
C SER A 12 -7.57 -1.27 0.53
N VAL A 13 -6.90 -0.12 0.56
CA VAL A 13 -7.25 1.03 1.38
C VAL A 13 -7.91 2.05 0.45
N HIS A 14 -9.18 2.35 0.70
CA HIS A 14 -9.98 3.20 -0.16
C HIS A 14 -11.07 3.92 0.64
N LEU A 15 -11.71 4.92 0.04
CA LEU A 15 -12.88 5.57 0.64
C LEU A 15 -14.07 4.60 0.71
N LYS A 16 -14.85 4.66 1.79
CA LYS A 16 -16.02 3.78 1.99
C LYS A 16 -17.06 3.88 0.87
N THR A 17 -17.14 5.04 0.22
CA THR A 17 -18.03 5.33 -0.89
C THR A 17 -17.49 4.89 -2.25
N ASP A 18 -16.24 4.44 -2.30
CA ASP A 18 -15.50 4.16 -3.52
C ASP A 18 -15.20 2.67 -3.69
N SER A 19 -14.87 2.24 -4.90
CA SER A 19 -14.57 0.85 -5.22
C SER A 19 -13.20 0.42 -4.69
N PRO A 20 -13.08 -0.71 -3.99
CA PRO A 20 -11.78 -1.25 -3.58
C PRO A 20 -10.89 -1.71 -4.75
N ILE A 21 -11.48 -1.90 -5.94
CA ILE A 21 -10.82 -2.48 -7.12
C ILE A 21 -10.49 -1.40 -8.15
N PHE A 22 -11.42 -0.46 -8.36
CA PHE A 22 -11.34 0.55 -9.42
C PHE A 22 -11.46 1.98 -8.88
N GLY A 23 -11.49 2.14 -7.57
CA GLY A 23 -11.66 3.45 -6.97
C GLY A 23 -10.46 4.33 -7.24
N GLU A 24 -10.73 5.59 -7.54
CA GLU A 24 -9.69 6.57 -7.89
C GLU A 24 -8.72 6.79 -6.73
N CYS A 25 -9.21 6.64 -5.50
CA CYS A 25 -8.42 6.78 -4.27
C CYS A 25 -8.00 5.43 -3.65
N ALA A 26 -8.01 4.34 -4.41
CA ALA A 26 -7.65 3.03 -3.90
C ALA A 26 -6.12 2.81 -3.89
N THR A 27 -5.59 2.41 -2.73
CA THR A 27 -4.20 1.97 -2.57
C THR A 27 -4.18 0.48 -2.25
N ARG A 28 -3.56 -0.31 -3.11
CA ARG A 28 -3.34 -1.72 -2.86
C ARG A 28 -2.09 -1.92 -2.00
N VAL A 29 -2.25 -2.67 -0.93
CA VAL A 29 -1.18 -3.08 -0.01
C VAL A 29 -1.02 -4.58 -0.14
N SER A 30 0.19 -5.07 -0.44
CA SER A 30 0.48 -6.50 -0.55
C SER A 30 1.80 -6.87 0.09
N VAL A 31 1.92 -8.12 0.50
CA VAL A 31 3.19 -8.72 0.91
C VAL A 31 3.76 -9.49 -0.28
N ASP A 32 5.05 -9.33 -0.52
CA ASP A 32 5.80 -10.05 -1.53
C ASP A 32 7.09 -10.62 -0.91
N ASP A 33 7.61 -11.71 -1.46
CA ASP A 33 8.81 -12.39 -0.98
C ASP A 33 9.58 -12.96 -2.17
N GLU A 34 10.67 -12.29 -2.55
CA GLU A 34 11.53 -12.68 -3.66
C GLU A 34 12.69 -13.61 -3.21
N GLY A 35 12.59 -14.22 -2.03
CA GLY A 35 13.56 -15.20 -1.51
C GLY A 35 14.67 -14.60 -0.64
N ALA A 36 14.63 -13.28 -0.39
CA ALA A 36 15.54 -12.56 0.50
C ALA A 36 14.83 -11.96 1.72
N GLY A 37 13.55 -12.26 1.93
CA GLY A 37 12.72 -11.69 2.98
C GLY A 37 11.48 -11.00 2.43
N ALA A 38 10.45 -10.91 3.27
CA ALA A 38 9.18 -10.32 2.90
C ALA A 38 9.24 -8.78 2.92
N PHE A 39 8.67 -8.14 1.91
CA PHE A 39 8.53 -6.69 1.83
C PHE A 39 7.08 -6.27 1.56
N ILE A 40 6.77 -5.01 1.86
CA ILE A 40 5.46 -4.42 1.61
C ILE A 40 5.51 -3.69 0.26
N ARG A 41 4.57 -4.02 -0.61
CA ARG A 41 4.33 -3.32 -1.86
C ARG A 41 3.08 -2.45 -1.73
N LEU A 42 3.23 -1.16 -2.00
CA LEU A 42 2.14 -0.19 -2.05
C LEU A 42 1.99 0.26 -3.50
N GLN A 43 0.79 0.09 -4.05
CA GLN A 43 0.48 0.44 -5.43
C GLN A 43 -0.80 1.27 -5.49
N GLN A 44 -0.72 2.44 -6.09
CA GLN A 44 -1.90 3.20 -6.50
C GLN A 44 -2.15 2.96 -7.98
N THR A 45 -3.37 2.57 -8.31
CA THR A 45 -3.83 2.39 -9.69
C THR A 45 -4.80 3.51 -10.01
N HIS A 46 -4.25 4.68 -10.36
CA HIS A 46 -5.04 5.79 -10.90
C HIS A 46 -4.70 5.96 -12.38
N ASP A 47 -5.68 6.37 -13.18
CA ASP A 47 -5.46 6.64 -14.62
C ASP A 47 -4.80 8.01 -14.86
N SER A 48 -4.86 8.95 -13.90
CA SER A 48 -4.30 10.30 -14.05
C SER A 48 -3.08 10.63 -13.17
N THR A 49 -2.66 9.76 -12.24
CA THR A 49 -1.38 9.93 -11.55
C THR A 49 -0.32 9.06 -12.22
N GLU A 50 0.95 9.45 -12.12
CA GLU A 50 2.02 8.53 -12.49
C GLU A 50 1.84 7.22 -11.72
N LYS A 51 1.94 6.09 -12.43
CA LYS A 51 1.80 4.76 -11.83
C LYS A 51 2.96 4.54 -10.88
N GLY A 52 2.78 4.90 -9.62
CA GLY A 52 3.74 4.71 -8.55
C GLY A 52 3.52 3.37 -7.87
N THR A 53 4.52 2.49 -7.93
CA THR A 53 4.63 1.35 -7.00
C THR A 53 5.86 1.58 -6.16
N ILE A 54 5.70 1.54 -4.84
CA ILE A 54 6.83 1.51 -3.92
C ILE A 54 6.88 0.16 -3.23
N SER A 55 8.10 -0.37 -3.11
CA SER A 55 8.41 -1.58 -2.36
C SER A 55 9.34 -1.17 -1.23
N VAL A 56 8.93 -1.45 0.00
CA VAL A 56 9.65 -1.04 1.20
C VAL A 56 9.65 -2.17 2.20
N GLU A 57 10.73 -2.27 2.97
CA GLU A 57 10.76 -3.17 4.12
C GLU A 57 9.81 -2.67 5.21
N PHE A 58 9.41 -3.56 6.12
CA PHE A 58 8.46 -3.17 7.18
C PHE A 58 9.06 -2.10 8.12
N GLU A 59 10.34 -2.21 8.44
CA GLU A 59 11.05 -1.24 9.29
C GLU A 59 11.13 0.14 8.63
N GLU A 60 11.42 0.18 7.32
CA GLU A 60 11.40 1.39 6.52
C GLU A 60 10.00 2.02 6.46
N LEU A 61 8.95 1.21 6.26
CA LEU A 61 7.56 1.69 6.23
C LEU A 61 7.17 2.39 7.54
N VAL A 62 7.61 1.87 8.69
CA VAL A 62 7.35 2.49 9.99
C VAL A 62 7.98 3.89 10.07
N LEU A 63 9.23 4.03 9.60
CA LEU A 63 9.92 5.33 9.56
C LEU A 63 9.23 6.31 8.61
N ILE A 64 8.78 5.85 7.44
CA ILE A 64 8.01 6.65 6.48
C ILE A 64 6.73 7.20 7.13
N ILE A 65 5.98 6.35 7.85
CA ILE A 65 4.76 6.76 8.54
C ILE A 65 5.05 7.81 9.62
N GLN A 66 6.14 7.64 10.38
CA GLN A 66 6.56 8.63 11.39
C GLN A 66 6.90 9.97 10.76
N ALA A 67 7.74 9.98 9.72
CA ALA A 67 8.12 11.19 9.00
C ALA A 67 6.89 11.89 8.37
N ALA A 68 5.98 11.13 7.77
CA ALA A 68 4.74 11.67 7.20
C ALA A 68 3.86 12.34 8.26
N LYS A 69 3.71 11.74 9.44
CA LYS A 69 2.96 12.32 10.57
C LYS A 69 3.58 13.65 11.03
N GLU A 70 4.90 13.70 11.17
CA GLU A 70 5.60 14.92 11.55
C GLU A 70 5.41 16.04 10.52
N LEU A 71 5.51 15.72 9.23
CA LEU A 71 5.32 16.68 8.14
C LEU A 71 3.91 17.28 8.14
N ILE A 72 2.87 16.45 8.26
CA ILE A 72 1.48 16.91 8.32
C ILE A 72 1.26 17.78 9.57
N SER A 73 1.78 17.36 10.72
CA SER A 73 1.64 18.13 11.97
C SER A 73 2.29 19.51 11.89
N LYS A 74 3.35 19.68 11.09
CA LYS A 74 4.01 20.98 10.88
C LYS A 74 3.20 21.87 9.93
N HIS A 75 2.62 21.31 8.87
CA HIS A 75 1.81 22.06 7.90
C HIS A 75 0.41 22.43 8.40
N SER A 76 -0.18 21.68 9.34
CA SER A 76 -1.51 21.98 9.89
C SER A 76 -1.51 23.12 10.92
N LYS A 77 -0.35 23.71 11.26
CA LYS A 77 -0.21 24.79 12.26
C LYS A 77 -0.03 26.18 11.63
N GLU A 78 -0.16 26.30 10.31
CA GLU A 78 -0.28 27.56 9.56
C GLU A 78 -1.71 27.75 9.08
#